data_AF-A0A9D9L644-F1
#
_entry.id   AF-A0A9D9L644-F1
#
_cell.length_a   1.000
_cell.length_b   1.000
_cell.length_c   1.000
_cell.angle_alpha   90.00
_cell.angle_beta   90.00
_cell.angle_gamma   90.00
#
_symmetry.space_group_name_H-M   'P 1'
#
loop_
_entity.id
_entity.type
_entity.pdbx_description
1 polymer ?
#
loop_
_entity_poly.entity_id
_entity_poly.type
_entity_poly.pdbx_seq_one_letter_code
_entity_poly.pdbx_strand_id
1 'polypeptide(L)'
;GVAGHAGLFSSLRDLARYAQGLLRGGEPLLSSKTLKLFTTRANLVPGSSRCLGWDSPSLNSSAGQHIAPSAFGHTGFTGTSLWISPEQGKAVVLLTNAVCPRREAKGEAFFAWRRQLHDLVF
;
A
#
# COMPACT_ATOMS: atom_id res chain seq x y z
N GLY A 1 15.76 -12.37 1.39
CA GLY A 1 15.04 -12.96 2.52
C GLY A 1 14.68 -14.39 2.20
N VAL A 2 14.66 -15.28 3.20
CA VAL A 2 14.26 -16.69 3.06
C VAL A 2 12.73 -16.86 3.25
N ALA A 3 12.09 -15.93 3.98
CA ALA A 3 10.65 -15.93 4.20
C ALA A 3 9.93 -15.00 3.20
N GLY A 4 8.98 -15.50 2.42
CA GLY A 4 8.30 -14.70 1.38
C GLY A 4 7.47 -13.51 1.89
N HIS A 5 7.20 -13.44 3.20
CA HIS A 5 6.42 -12.38 3.83
C HIS A 5 7.28 -11.26 4.46
N ALA A 6 8.61 -11.43 4.55
CA ALA A 6 9.51 -10.47 5.18
C ALA A 6 10.96 -10.56 4.65
N GLY A 7 11.72 -9.45 4.73
CA GLY A 7 13.14 -9.46 4.36
C GLY A 7 13.42 -9.38 2.86
N LEU A 8 12.48 -8.81 2.10
CA LEU A 8 12.73 -8.25 0.77
C LEU A 8 13.22 -6.80 0.91
N PHE A 9 14.30 -6.46 0.23
CA PHE A 9 14.88 -5.12 0.20
C PHE A 9 14.85 -4.62 -1.25
N SER A 10 14.53 -3.35 -1.43
CA SER A 10 14.47 -2.72 -2.75
C SER A 10 14.64 -1.20 -2.62
N SER A 11 14.82 -0.51 -3.74
CA SER A 11 14.95 0.94 -3.80
C SER A 11 13.59 1.62 -4.07
N LEU A 12 13.49 2.92 -3.75
CA LEU A 12 12.33 3.72 -4.15
C LEU A 12 12.11 3.67 -5.67
N ARG A 13 13.19 3.64 -6.45
CA ARG A 13 13.15 3.61 -7.91
C ARG A 13 12.50 2.33 -8.42
N ASP A 14 12.85 1.19 -7.85
CA ASP A 14 12.30 -0.11 -8.25
C ASP A 14 10.84 -0.25 -7.82
N LEU A 15 10.50 0.23 -6.62
CA LEU A 15 9.11 0.29 -6.16
C LEU A 15 8.25 1.21 -7.02
N ALA A 16 8.79 2.33 -7.50
CA ALA A 16 8.09 3.21 -8.43
C ALA A 16 7.82 2.51 -9.77
N ARG A 17 8.80 1.77 -10.32
CA ARG A 17 8.58 0.96 -11.54
C ARG A 17 7.54 -0.13 -11.32
N TYR A 18 7.58 -0.80 -10.17
CA TYR A 18 6.60 -1.81 -9.80
C TYR A 18 5.19 -1.21 -9.72
N ALA A 19 5.03 -0.08 -9.01
CA ALA A 19 3.76 0.63 -8.92
C ALA A 19 3.23 1.08 -10.29
N GLN A 20 4.12 1.56 -11.17
CA GLN A 20 3.75 1.90 -12.55
C GLN A 20 3.26 0.68 -13.35
N GLY A 21 3.89 -0.49 -13.18
CA GLY A 21 3.41 -1.73 -13.81
C GLY A 21 2.00 -2.10 -13.35
N LEU A 22 1.75 -1.98 -12.05
CA LEU A 22 0.42 -2.21 -11.47
C LEU A 22 -0.62 -1.19 -11.95
N LEU A 23 -0.26 0.09 -12.09
CA LEU A 23 -1.13 1.12 -12.69
C LEU A 23 -1.47 0.82 -14.16
N ARG A 24 -0.55 0.19 -14.90
CA ARG A 24 -0.79 -0.26 -16.29
C ARG A 24 -1.54 -1.60 -16.38
N GLY A 25 -2.20 -2.03 -15.31
CA GLY A 25 -3.00 -3.26 -15.30
C GLY A 25 -2.19 -4.53 -15.02
N GLY A 26 -0.97 -4.42 -14.49
CA GLY A 26 -0.16 -5.53 -14.00
C GLY A 26 1.06 -5.88 -14.84
N GLU A 27 1.14 -5.38 -16.08
CA GLU A 27 2.24 -5.69 -17.00
C GLU A 27 3.59 -5.07 -16.56
N PRO A 28 4.72 -5.80 -16.71
CA PRO A 28 4.86 -7.09 -17.37
C PRO A 28 4.70 -8.32 -16.45
N LEU A 29 4.31 -8.12 -15.18
CA LEU A 29 4.41 -9.14 -14.15
C LEU A 29 3.16 -9.99 -14.00
N LEU A 30 1.99 -9.39 -14.21
CA LEU A 30 0.69 -9.97 -13.95
C LEU A 30 -0.27 -9.64 -15.09
N SER A 31 -1.13 -10.61 -15.43
CA SER A 31 -2.30 -10.29 -16.25
C SER A 31 -3.27 -9.37 -15.49
N SER A 32 -4.05 -8.58 -16.22
CA SER A 32 -5.11 -7.73 -15.65
C SER A 32 -6.14 -8.52 -14.84
N LYS A 33 -6.44 -9.76 -15.26
CA LYS A 33 -7.32 -10.68 -14.53
C LYS A 33 -6.74 -11.06 -13.16
N THR A 34 -5.45 -11.39 -13.11
CA THR A 34 -4.76 -11.72 -11.85
C THR A 34 -4.69 -10.50 -10.94
N LEU A 35 -4.33 -9.34 -11.47
CA LEU A 35 -4.29 -8.11 -10.68
C LEU A 35 -5.66 -7.83 -10.05
N LYS A 36 -6.73 -7.86 -10.85
CA LYS A 36 -8.10 -7.63 -10.36
C LYS A 36 -8.50 -8.61 -9.27
N LEU A 37 -8.14 -9.89 -9.40
CA LEU A 37 -8.40 -10.90 -8.37
C LEU A 37 -7.70 -10.56 -7.06
N PHE A 38 -6.43 -10.13 -7.11
CA PHE A 38 -5.63 -9.87 -5.92
C PHE A 38 -5.98 -8.54 -5.23
N THR A 39 -6.56 -7.58 -5.96
CA THR A 39 -6.92 -6.26 -5.44
C THR A 39 -8.40 -6.13 -5.07
N THR A 40 -9.22 -7.15 -5.31
CA THR A 40 -10.61 -7.20 -4.85
C THR A 40 -10.68 -7.71 -3.41
N ARG A 41 -11.54 -7.11 -2.57
CA ARG A 41 -11.76 -7.56 -1.19
C ARG A 41 -12.10 -9.05 -1.17
N ALA A 42 -11.36 -9.80 -0.38
CA ALA A 42 -11.45 -11.26 -0.38
C ALA A 42 -12.73 -11.75 0.33
N ASN A 43 -13.30 -10.93 1.22
CA ASN A 43 -14.51 -11.23 2.01
C ASN A 43 -14.46 -12.57 2.76
N LEU A 44 -13.25 -13.06 3.08
CA LEU A 44 -13.03 -14.28 3.85
C LEU A 44 -13.37 -14.09 5.34
N VAL A 45 -13.33 -12.84 5.81
CA VAL A 45 -13.71 -12.43 7.16
C VAL A 45 -14.72 -11.28 7.03
N PRO A 46 -15.90 -11.37 7.66
CA PRO A 46 -16.90 -10.31 7.61
C PRO A 46 -16.34 -8.94 8.02
N GLY A 47 -16.61 -7.91 7.22
CA GLY A 47 -16.16 -6.54 7.48
C GLY A 47 -14.67 -6.26 7.23
N SER A 48 -13.89 -7.25 6.80
CA SER A 48 -12.46 -7.07 6.52
C SER A 48 -12.23 -6.26 5.24
N SER A 49 -11.26 -5.33 5.29
CA SER A 49 -10.78 -4.59 4.13
C SER A 49 -9.74 -5.37 3.31
N ARG A 50 -9.34 -6.57 3.75
CA ARG A 50 -8.25 -7.32 3.14
C ARG A 50 -8.63 -7.93 1.79
N CYS A 51 -7.69 -7.81 0.87
CA CYS A 51 -7.67 -8.53 -0.41
C CYS A 51 -6.63 -9.66 -0.31
N LEU A 52 -6.34 -10.34 -1.43
CA LEU A 52 -5.32 -11.39 -1.46
C LEU A 52 -3.93 -10.74 -1.47
N GLY A 53 -3.30 -10.67 -0.30
CA GLY A 53 -1.97 -10.06 -0.10
C GLY A 53 -1.98 -8.53 0.03
N TRP A 54 -3.11 -7.88 -0.27
CA TRP A 54 -3.27 -6.43 -0.21
C TRP A 54 -4.32 -6.01 0.83
N ASP A 55 -4.36 -4.71 1.08
CA ASP A 55 -5.45 -4.02 1.76
C ASP A 55 -6.22 -3.14 0.77
N SER A 56 -7.46 -2.81 1.11
CA SER A 56 -8.29 -1.84 0.37
C SER A 56 -8.66 -0.66 1.26
N PRO A 57 -9.02 0.50 0.70
CA PRO A 57 -9.48 1.65 1.47
C PRO A 57 -10.66 1.27 2.38
N SER A 58 -10.61 1.73 3.62
CA SER A 58 -11.60 1.51 4.67
C SER A 58 -11.65 2.72 5.60
N LEU A 59 -12.59 2.72 6.55
CA LEU A 59 -12.67 3.78 7.55
C LEU A 59 -11.35 3.85 8.33
N ASN A 60 -10.72 5.02 8.36
CA ASN A 60 -9.38 5.26 8.93
C ASN A 60 -8.22 4.55 8.22
N SER A 61 -8.35 4.31 6.91
CA SER A 61 -7.28 3.76 6.08
C SER A 61 -5.94 4.48 6.26
N SER A 62 -4.85 3.73 6.18
CA SER A 62 -3.50 4.29 6.13
C SER A 62 -3.21 5.12 4.87
N ALA A 63 -4.09 5.02 3.86
CA ALA A 63 -4.06 5.71 2.58
C ALA A 63 -4.68 7.12 2.60
N GLY A 64 -5.17 7.59 3.76
CA GLY A 64 -5.95 8.82 3.83
C GLY A 64 -7.42 8.63 3.46
N GLN A 65 -8.12 9.74 3.24
CA GLN A 65 -9.54 9.85 2.93
C GLN A 65 -9.81 10.11 1.44
N HIS A 66 -8.88 10.71 0.70
CA HIS A 66 -9.09 11.09 -0.70
C HIS A 66 -8.75 9.99 -1.72
N ILE A 67 -8.20 8.87 -1.27
CA ILE A 67 -7.90 7.75 -2.16
C ILE A 67 -9.19 7.13 -2.72
N ALA A 68 -9.19 6.78 -4.01
CA ALA A 68 -10.35 6.15 -4.64
C ALA A 68 -10.69 4.78 -4.01
N PRO A 69 -11.97 4.39 -3.91
CA PRO A 69 -12.38 3.09 -3.34
C PRO A 69 -11.81 1.86 -4.06
N SER A 70 -11.45 2.01 -5.34
CA SER A 70 -10.85 0.97 -6.19
C SER A 70 -9.35 0.75 -5.91
N ALA A 71 -8.74 1.58 -5.06
CA ALA A 71 -7.33 1.50 -4.74
C ALA A 71 -6.98 0.27 -3.88
N PHE A 72 -5.68 -0.01 -3.80
CA PHE A 72 -5.14 -1.08 -2.99
C PHE A 72 -3.73 -0.74 -2.51
N GLY A 73 -3.31 -1.34 -1.41
CA GLY A 73 -2.00 -1.05 -0.84
C GLY A 73 -1.61 -1.93 0.34
N HIS A 74 -0.44 -1.65 0.90
CA HIS A 74 0.07 -2.36 2.07
C HIS A 74 1.03 -1.48 2.86
N THR A 75 1.07 -1.69 4.18
CA THR A 75 2.04 -1.05 5.07
C THR A 75 3.11 -2.03 5.54
N GLY A 76 4.32 -1.54 5.78
CA GLY A 76 5.40 -2.30 6.40
C GLY A 76 5.62 -1.93 7.86
N PHE A 77 6.26 -2.84 8.59
CA PHE A 77 6.48 -2.71 10.03
C PHE A 77 7.27 -1.43 10.40
N THR A 78 8.28 -1.05 9.63
CA THR A 78 9.13 0.13 9.92
C THR A 78 8.47 1.45 9.53
N GLY A 79 7.19 1.45 9.14
CA GLY A 79 6.43 2.64 8.74
C GLY A 79 6.35 2.84 7.23
N THR A 80 6.93 1.95 6.43
CA THR A 80 6.79 2.01 4.97
C THR A 80 5.33 1.82 4.54
N SER A 81 4.97 2.35 3.38
CA SER A 81 3.68 2.06 2.74
C SER A 81 3.76 2.19 1.23
N LEU A 82 2.98 1.39 0.52
CA LEU A 82 2.72 1.52 -0.91
C LEU A 82 1.20 1.50 -1.11
N TRP A 83 0.66 2.55 -1.73
CA TRP A 83 -0.75 2.63 -2.12
C TRP A 83 -0.87 3.02 -3.58
N ILE A 84 -1.81 2.41 -4.29
CA ILE A 84 -1.99 2.53 -5.74
C ILE A 84 -3.46 2.72 -6.03
N SER A 85 -3.79 3.77 -6.76
CA SER A 85 -5.14 4.11 -7.19
C SER A 85 -5.20 4.14 -8.72
N PRO A 86 -5.63 3.04 -9.37
CA PRO A 86 -5.74 2.98 -10.82
C PRO A 86 -6.72 4.02 -11.37
N GLU A 87 -7.82 4.26 -10.67
CA GLU A 87 -8.84 5.24 -11.04
C GLU A 87 -8.30 6.67 -11.06
N GLN A 88 -7.45 7.02 -10.09
CA GLN A 88 -6.80 8.34 -10.06
C GLN A 88 -5.51 8.38 -10.89
N GLY A 89 -5.02 7.25 -11.40
CA GLY A 89 -3.74 7.15 -12.11
C GLY A 89 -2.52 7.45 -11.23
N LYS A 90 -2.65 7.29 -9.90
CA LYS A 90 -1.65 7.73 -8.91
C LYS A 90 -1.15 6.57 -8.06
N ALA A 91 0.10 6.66 -7.61
CA ALA A 91 0.66 5.77 -6.61
C ALA A 91 1.54 6.55 -5.64
N VAL A 92 1.54 6.14 -4.37
CA VAL A 92 2.35 6.74 -3.30
C VAL A 92 3.22 5.65 -2.69
N VAL A 93 4.54 5.86 -2.73
CA VAL A 93 5.52 5.04 -2.02
C VAL A 93 6.12 5.89 -0.90
N LEU A 94 6.01 5.40 0.33
CA LEU A 94 6.63 5.98 1.51
C LEU A 94 7.65 5.01 2.08
N LEU A 95 8.92 5.43 2.12
CA LEU A 95 10.01 4.66 2.74
C LEU A 95 10.51 5.40 3.98
N THR A 96 10.21 4.86 5.16
CA THR A 96 10.62 5.41 6.44
C THR A 96 11.15 4.32 7.37
N ASN A 97 11.85 4.74 8.41
CA ASN A 97 12.14 3.92 9.58
C ASN A 97 11.60 4.60 10.85
N ALA A 98 10.27 4.62 10.97
CA ALA A 98 9.56 5.29 12.06
C ALA A 98 9.73 4.60 13.42
N VAL A 99 10.35 3.42 13.45
CA VAL A 99 10.71 2.70 14.69
C VAL A 99 12.13 3.04 15.15
N CYS A 100 12.83 3.94 14.46
CA CYS A 100 14.15 4.44 14.82
C CYS A 100 14.03 5.83 15.48
N PRO A 101 14.74 6.10 16.61
CA PRO A 101 15.63 5.19 17.33
C PRO A 101 14.89 4.20 18.25
N ARG A 102 13.59 4.41 18.48
CA ARG A 102 12.76 3.66 19.41
C ARG A 102 11.42 3.29 18.76
N ARG A 103 10.91 2.09 19.04
CA ARG A 103 9.71 1.54 18.39
C ARG A 103 8.47 2.41 18.63
N GLU A 104 8.41 3.04 19.78
CA GLU A 104 7.32 3.89 20.25
C GLU A 104 7.18 5.18 19.41
N ALA A 105 8.23 5.57 18.68
CA ALA A 105 8.19 6.70 17.76
C ALA A 105 7.17 6.49 16.62
N LYS A 106 6.86 5.24 16.27
CA LYS A 106 5.78 4.90 15.31
C LYS A 106 4.41 4.88 16.02
N GLY A 107 4.04 6.03 16.58
CA GLY A 107 2.79 6.26 17.29
C GLY A 107 1.73 7.00 16.47
N GLU A 108 0.71 7.53 17.17
CA GLU A 108 -0.45 8.20 16.54
C GLU A 108 -0.06 9.37 15.63
N ALA A 109 0.91 10.20 16.06
CA ALA A 109 1.40 11.32 15.26
C ALA A 109 1.95 10.86 13.90
N PHE A 110 2.70 9.76 13.86
CA PHE A 110 3.20 9.18 12.62
C PHE A 110 2.06 8.68 11.73
N PHE A 111 1.04 8.03 12.31
CA PHE A 111 -0.10 7.54 11.55
C PHE A 111 -0.94 8.68 10.98
N ALA A 112 -1.15 9.76 11.75
CA ALA A 112 -1.84 10.96 11.28
C ALA A 112 -1.06 11.65 10.15
N TRP A 113 0.24 11.85 10.34
CA TRP A 113 1.11 12.43 9.32
C TRP A 113 1.13 11.60 8.04
N ARG A 114 1.24 10.27 8.14
CA ARG A 114 1.18 9.41 6.95
C ARG A 114 -0.14 9.59 6.20
N ARG A 115 -1.28 9.58 6.90
CA ARG A 115 -2.58 9.80 6.23
C ARG A 115 -2.63 11.15 5.50
N GLN A 116 -2.20 12.22 6.16
CA GLN A 116 -2.11 13.55 5.55
C GLN A 116 -1.21 13.56 4.31
N LEU A 117 -0.06 12.88 4.36
CA LEU A 117 0.84 12.75 3.21
C LEU A 117 0.14 12.08 2.03
N HIS A 118 -0.61 11.00 2.26
CA HIS A 118 -1.35 10.35 1.19
C HIS A 118 -2.49 11.23 0.65
N ASP A 119 -3.21 11.95 1.53
CA ASP A 119 -4.26 12.91 1.15
C ASP A 119 -3.75 14.09 0.31
N LEU A 120 -2.48 14.48 0.44
CA LEU A 120 -1.86 15.50 -0.39
C LEU A 120 -1.56 15.02 -1.81
N VAL A 121 -1.48 13.70 -2.02
CA VAL A 121 -1.17 13.13 -3.33
C VAL A 121 -2.44 12.72 -4.06
N PHE A 122 -3.36 12.02 -3.39
CA PHE A 122 -4.59 11.50 -4.00
C PHE A 122 -5.64 12.58 -4.18
#